data_AF-A0A853DSM6-F1
#
_entry.id   AF-A0A853DSM6-F1
#
_cell.length_a   1.000
_cell.length_b   1.000
_cell.length_c   1.000
_cell.angle_alpha   90.00
_cell.angle_beta   90.00
_cell.angle_gamma   90.00
#
_symmetry.space_group_name_H-M   'P 1'
#
loop_
_entity.id
_entity.type
_entity.pdbx_description
1 polymer ?
#
loop_
_entity_poly.entity_id
_entity_poly.type
_entity_poly.pdbx_seq_one_letter_code
_entity_poly.pdbx_strand_id
1 'polypeptide(L)'
;MMQSSRDSIRKMILEEIGASALEGTPSTFLGSIVTGVALAVGESELNYLGASRQVTPEMVRVRVGAFTSGTVTTIDAVHSLTSGSTDVTTRIHRRGDLERLEISGGAPSLGVDDTTEWPGRFTVRALYRDGLELIIPMSEANTAHKRSSVWTIFNALREDLAAR
;
A
#
# COMPACT_ATOMS: atom_id res chain seq x y z
N MET A 1 21.39 -5.74 -9.67
CA MET A 1 20.63 -4.92 -8.72
C MET A 1 19.62 -4.15 -9.56
N MET A 2 18.35 -4.56 -9.58
CA MET A 2 17.35 -4.03 -10.53
C MET A 2 16.75 -2.74 -9.99
N GLN A 3 17.01 -1.63 -10.68
CA GLN A 3 16.20 -0.43 -10.61
C GLN A 3 14.71 -0.84 -10.73
N SER A 4 13.85 -0.43 -9.80
CA SER A 4 12.43 -0.81 -9.85
C SER A 4 11.78 -0.19 -11.08
N SER A 5 11.74 -0.94 -12.19
CA SER A 5 11.14 -0.45 -13.43
C SER A 5 9.65 -0.20 -13.21
N ARG A 6 9.07 0.73 -13.99
CA ARG A 6 7.63 1.02 -13.94
C ARG A 6 6.79 -0.24 -14.14
N ASP A 7 7.27 -1.19 -14.92
CA ASP A 7 6.60 -2.48 -15.15
C ASP A 7 6.59 -3.35 -13.89
N SER A 8 7.69 -3.39 -13.13
CA SER A 8 7.74 -4.07 -11.84
C SER A 8 6.78 -3.44 -10.84
N ILE A 9 6.77 -2.10 -10.72
CA ILE A 9 5.84 -1.38 -9.84
C ILE A 9 4.39 -1.68 -10.22
N ARG A 10 4.07 -1.60 -11.52
CA ARG A 10 2.75 -1.93 -12.05
C ARG A 10 2.33 -3.34 -11.66
N LYS A 11 3.23 -4.31 -11.85
CA LYS A 11 2.98 -5.72 -11.52
C LYS A 11 2.69 -5.89 -10.04
N MET A 12 3.53 -5.34 -9.15
CA MET A 12 3.32 -5.42 -7.70
C MET A 12 1.98 -4.81 -7.27
N ILE A 13 1.60 -3.65 -7.80
CA ILE A 13 0.30 -3.03 -7.50
C ILE A 13 -0.85 -3.97 -7.91
N LEU A 14 -0.80 -4.54 -9.11
CA LEU A 14 -1.85 -5.45 -9.60
C LEU A 14 -1.87 -6.79 -8.85
N GLU A 15 -0.74 -7.29 -8.38
CA GLU A 15 -0.66 -8.46 -7.50
C GLU A 15 -1.32 -8.19 -6.14
N GLU A 16 -1.19 -6.97 -5.63
CA GLU A 16 -1.77 -6.54 -4.35
C GLU A 16 -3.28 -6.28 -4.41
N ILE A 17 -3.78 -5.71 -5.51
CA ILE A 17 -5.21 -5.33 -5.64
C ILE A 17 -6.04 -6.29 -6.52
N GLY A 18 -5.40 -7.15 -7.30
CA GLY A 18 -6.00 -8.02 -8.31
C GLY A 18 -5.94 -7.44 -9.74
N ALA A 19 -5.61 -8.27 -10.72
CA ALA A 19 -5.42 -7.83 -12.12
C ALA A 19 -6.68 -7.24 -12.77
N SER A 20 -7.87 -7.74 -12.39
CA SER A 20 -9.18 -7.24 -12.86
C SER A 20 -9.74 -6.10 -12.00
N ALA A 21 -9.04 -5.71 -10.93
CA ALA A 21 -9.60 -4.78 -9.94
C ALA A 21 -9.82 -3.36 -10.49
N LEU A 22 -9.18 -3.04 -11.61
CA LEU A 22 -9.26 -1.76 -12.32
C LEU A 22 -10.06 -1.85 -13.62
N GLU A 23 -10.76 -2.96 -13.87
CA GLU A 23 -11.72 -3.04 -14.97
C GLU A 23 -12.74 -1.90 -14.89
N GLY A 24 -13.00 -1.25 -16.01
CA GLY A 24 -13.87 -0.07 -16.09
C GLY A 24 -13.22 1.26 -15.72
N THR A 25 -11.94 1.28 -15.31
CA THR A 25 -11.18 2.53 -15.15
C THR A 25 -10.29 2.81 -16.36
N PRO A 26 -10.02 4.09 -16.69
CA PRO A 26 -9.05 4.43 -17.74
C PRO A 26 -7.65 3.87 -17.43
N SER A 27 -6.94 3.38 -18.44
CA SER A 27 -5.56 2.87 -18.26
C SER A 27 -4.59 3.93 -17.72
N THR A 28 -4.89 5.21 -17.98
CA THR A 28 -4.17 6.37 -17.43
C THR A 28 -4.27 6.44 -15.90
N PHE A 29 -5.32 5.90 -15.28
CA PHE A 29 -5.47 5.88 -13.82
C PHE A 29 -4.34 5.09 -13.15
N LEU A 30 -4.12 3.84 -13.59
CA LEU A 30 -2.99 3.02 -13.12
C LEU A 30 -1.64 3.66 -13.50
N GLY A 31 -1.54 4.24 -14.69
CA GLY A 31 -0.34 4.95 -15.14
C GLY A 31 0.06 6.10 -14.21
N SER A 32 -0.90 6.89 -13.73
CA SER A 32 -0.66 7.99 -12.80
C SER A 32 -0.19 7.48 -11.43
N ILE A 33 -0.75 6.39 -10.93
CA ILE A 33 -0.33 5.76 -9.67
C ILE A 33 1.12 5.26 -9.79
N VAL A 34 1.42 4.48 -10.83
CA VAL A 34 2.77 3.93 -11.09
C VAL A 34 3.79 5.07 -11.23
N THR A 35 3.42 6.14 -11.93
CA THR A 35 4.29 7.32 -12.09
C THR A 35 4.53 8.00 -10.75
N GLY A 36 3.50 8.15 -9.91
CA GLY A 36 3.64 8.68 -8.55
C GLY A 36 4.62 7.87 -7.71
N VAL A 37 4.55 6.52 -7.75
CA VAL A 37 5.50 5.66 -7.02
C VAL A 37 6.90 5.85 -7.57
N ALA A 38 7.07 5.74 -8.89
CA ALA A 38 8.38 5.80 -9.52
C ALA A 38 9.08 7.14 -9.26
N LEU A 39 8.36 8.26 -9.30
CA LEU A 39 8.92 9.58 -9.01
C LEU A 39 9.29 9.74 -7.54
N ALA A 40 8.48 9.22 -6.63
CA ALA A 40 8.71 9.35 -5.20
C ALA A 40 9.84 8.45 -4.68
N VAL A 41 9.95 7.23 -5.21
CA VAL A 41 11.03 6.28 -4.90
C VAL A 41 12.34 6.74 -5.55
N GLY A 42 12.27 7.33 -6.74
CA GLY A 42 13.42 7.79 -7.50
C GLY A 42 14.36 6.64 -7.83
N GLU A 43 15.62 6.76 -7.45
CA GLU A 43 16.65 5.73 -7.63
C GLU A 43 16.80 4.78 -6.44
N SER A 44 16.02 5.00 -5.36
CA SER A 44 16.08 4.16 -4.17
C SER A 44 15.57 2.76 -4.47
N GLU A 45 16.12 1.78 -3.75
CA GLU A 45 15.57 0.42 -3.77
C GLU A 45 14.21 0.39 -3.08
N LEU A 46 13.21 -0.15 -3.77
CA LEU A 46 11.89 -0.41 -3.21
C LEU A 46 11.95 -1.74 -2.44
N ASN A 47 11.88 -1.66 -1.11
CA ASN A 47 11.95 -2.82 -0.25
C ASN A 47 10.63 -3.61 -0.27
N TYR A 48 9.50 -2.89 -0.24
CA TYR A 48 8.17 -3.48 -0.30
C TYR A 48 7.10 -2.47 -0.72
N LEU A 49 6.01 -2.99 -1.27
CA LEU A 49 4.85 -2.22 -1.72
C LEU A 49 3.58 -2.92 -1.27
N GLY A 50 2.74 -2.20 -0.54
CA GLY A 50 1.38 -2.61 -0.24
C GLY A 50 0.40 -1.77 -1.04
N ALA A 51 -0.62 -2.40 -1.61
CA ALA A 51 -1.68 -1.66 -2.30
C ALA A 51 -3.07 -2.18 -1.95
N SER A 52 -4.05 -1.33 -2.22
CA SER A 52 -5.43 -1.63 -1.94
C SER A 52 -6.39 -0.86 -2.80
N ARG A 53 -7.60 -1.39 -2.90
CA ARG A 53 -8.68 -0.80 -3.67
C ARG A 53 -9.96 -0.73 -2.85
N GLN A 54 -10.66 0.39 -3.00
CA GLN A 54 -12.04 0.58 -2.58
C GLN A 54 -12.87 0.94 -3.80
N VAL A 55 -14.04 0.32 -3.96
CA VAL A 55 -15.00 0.68 -5.01
C VAL A 55 -16.34 0.99 -4.37
N THR A 56 -16.94 2.06 -4.87
CA THR A 56 -18.29 2.50 -4.53
C THR A 56 -19.02 2.79 -5.84
N PRO A 57 -20.35 2.99 -5.83
CA PRO A 57 -21.08 3.38 -7.03
C PRO A 57 -20.57 4.67 -7.70
N GLU A 58 -19.88 5.54 -6.95
CA GLU A 58 -19.46 6.87 -7.40
C GLU A 58 -17.96 6.95 -7.72
N MET A 59 -17.14 6.03 -7.21
CA MET A 59 -15.69 6.11 -7.35
C MET A 59 -14.97 4.77 -7.23
N VAL A 60 -13.78 4.73 -7.85
CA VAL A 60 -12.72 3.75 -7.61
C VAL A 60 -11.56 4.46 -6.93
N ARG A 61 -11.16 4.00 -5.75
CA ARG A 61 -10.03 4.54 -4.99
C ARG A 61 -8.95 3.48 -4.85
N VAL A 62 -7.70 3.84 -5.13
CA VAL A 62 -6.52 3.01 -4.93
C VAL A 62 -5.58 3.71 -3.96
N ARG A 63 -5.16 2.98 -2.92
CA ARG A 63 -4.11 3.45 -2.02
C ARG A 63 -2.89 2.56 -2.14
N VAL A 64 -1.72 3.17 -2.22
CA VAL A 64 -0.42 2.48 -2.29
C VAL A 64 0.48 3.01 -1.19
N GLY A 65 1.14 2.11 -0.46
CA GLY A 65 2.27 2.41 0.41
C GLY A 65 3.53 1.76 -0.16
N ALA A 66 4.53 2.57 -0.50
CA ALA A 66 5.80 2.13 -1.05
C ALA A 66 6.94 2.51 -0.11
N PHE A 67 7.76 1.53 0.28
CA PHE A 67 8.75 1.70 1.33
C PHE A 67 10.16 1.45 0.79
N THR A 68 11.05 2.38 1.08
CA THR A 68 12.49 2.27 0.80
C THR A 68 13.25 2.10 2.11
N SER A 69 14.58 2.17 2.08
CA SER A 69 15.40 2.18 3.29
C SER A 69 15.17 3.44 4.15
N GLY A 70 14.89 4.59 3.54
CA GLY A 70 14.79 5.87 4.24
C GLY A 70 13.42 6.51 4.25
N THR A 71 12.53 6.13 3.32
CA THR A 71 11.25 6.83 3.13
C THR A 71 10.06 5.91 3.00
N VAL A 72 8.90 6.43 3.38
CA VAL A 72 7.59 5.87 3.06
C VAL A 72 6.88 6.83 2.12
N THR A 73 6.51 6.32 0.95
CA THR A 73 5.66 7.02 0.00
C THR A 73 4.24 6.49 0.13
N THR A 74 3.28 7.39 0.25
CA THR A 74 1.86 7.05 0.19
C THR A 74 1.23 7.70 -1.03
N ILE A 75 0.42 6.93 -1.74
CA ILE A 75 -0.35 7.41 -2.88
C ILE A 75 -1.81 7.13 -2.61
N ASP A 76 -2.63 8.14 -2.82
CA ASP A 76 -4.07 8.07 -2.73
C ASP A 76 -4.65 8.57 -4.04
N ALA A 77 -5.15 7.63 -4.85
CA ALA A 77 -5.69 7.89 -6.17
C ALA A 77 -7.19 7.62 -6.18
N VAL A 78 -7.96 8.59 -6.67
CA VAL A 78 -9.42 8.51 -6.76
C VAL A 78 -9.82 8.76 -8.21
N HIS A 79 -10.57 7.83 -8.78
CA HIS A 79 -11.25 7.98 -10.06
C HIS A 79 -12.76 8.11 -9.81
N SER A 80 -13.35 9.24 -10.18
CA SER A 80 -14.79 9.48 -10.10
C SER A 80 -15.50 8.85 -11.29
N LEU A 81 -16.44 7.95 -11.03
CA LEU A 81 -17.26 7.31 -12.07
C LEU A 81 -18.35 8.24 -12.62
N THR A 82 -18.74 9.26 -11.86
CA THR A 82 -19.75 10.25 -12.25
C THR A 82 -19.19 11.35 -13.14
N SER A 83 -18.01 11.88 -12.81
CA SER A 83 -17.38 12.97 -13.56
C SER A 83 -16.29 12.50 -14.54
N GLY A 84 -15.80 11.27 -14.39
CA GLY A 84 -14.65 10.75 -15.13
C GLY A 84 -13.30 11.35 -14.68
N SER A 85 -13.29 12.21 -13.65
CA SER A 85 -12.06 12.85 -13.18
C SER A 85 -11.18 11.87 -12.41
N THR A 86 -9.87 12.07 -12.53
CA THR A 86 -8.87 11.36 -11.73
C THR A 86 -8.10 12.37 -10.88
N ASP A 87 -8.03 12.10 -9.58
CA ASP A 87 -7.18 12.80 -8.64
C ASP A 87 -6.16 11.84 -8.04
N VAL A 88 -4.91 12.28 -7.91
CA VAL A 88 -3.81 11.49 -7.36
C VAL A 88 -2.99 12.36 -6.42
N THR A 89 -3.00 11.99 -5.15
CA THR A 89 -2.15 12.64 -4.14
C THR A 89 -1.00 11.71 -3.77
N THR A 90 0.22 12.21 -3.88
CA THR A 90 1.45 11.52 -3.44
C THR A 90 2.04 12.26 -2.25
N ARG A 91 2.40 11.53 -1.19
CA ARG A 91 3.07 12.07 0.00
C ARG A 91 4.29 11.23 0.33
N ILE A 92 5.37 11.86 0.79
CA ILE A 92 6.65 11.22 1.07
C ILE A 92 7.09 11.61 2.48
N HIS A 93 7.49 10.61 3.27
CA HIS A 93 7.82 10.75 4.68
C HIS A 93 9.10 10.00 5.00
N ARG A 94 9.82 10.44 6.04
CA ARG A 94 10.95 9.67 6.56
C ARG A 94 10.44 8.50 7.37
N ARG A 95 11.06 7.33 7.22
CA ARG A 95 10.69 6.13 8.00
C ARG A 95 10.82 6.34 9.51
N GLY A 96 11.90 7.00 9.93
CA GLY A 96 12.16 7.30 11.35
C GLY A 96 11.17 8.26 12.02
N ASP A 97 10.25 8.87 11.27
CA ASP A 97 9.22 9.74 11.85
C ASP A 97 7.94 8.97 12.27
N LEU A 98 7.90 7.64 12.12
CA LEU A 98 6.78 6.79 12.53
C LEU A 98 6.54 6.85 14.03
N GLU A 99 5.42 7.42 14.48
CA GLU A 99 5.07 7.64 15.90
C GLU A 99 4.27 6.53 16.55
N ARG A 100 3.31 5.99 15.81
CA ARG A 100 2.35 5.06 16.40
C ARG A 100 1.84 4.09 15.37
N LEU A 101 1.60 2.86 15.82
CA LEU A 101 0.88 1.85 15.07
C LEU A 101 -0.45 1.57 15.78
N GLU A 102 -1.54 1.60 15.01
CA GLU A 102 -2.85 1.14 15.46
C GLU A 102 -3.32 0.02 14.53
N ILE A 103 -3.86 -1.04 15.12
CA ILE A 103 -4.49 -2.13 14.38
C ILE A 103 -5.95 -2.16 14.80
N SER A 104 -6.86 -2.10 13.83
CA SER A 104 -8.30 -2.14 14.07
C SER A 104 -8.97 -3.18 13.17
N GLY A 105 -9.91 -3.94 13.73
CA GLY A 105 -10.56 -5.05 13.04
C GLY A 105 -9.72 -6.32 13.01
N GLY A 106 -10.34 -7.42 12.57
CA GLY A 106 -9.75 -8.75 12.47
C GLY A 106 -9.53 -9.49 13.80
N ALA A 107 -9.21 -10.77 13.71
CA ALA A 107 -8.80 -11.60 14.85
C ALA A 107 -7.31 -11.35 15.19
N PRO A 108 -6.89 -11.49 16.46
CA PRO A 108 -5.57 -11.06 16.95
C PRO A 108 -4.37 -11.93 16.50
N SER A 109 -4.51 -12.82 15.51
CA SER A 109 -3.40 -13.64 15.01
C SER A 109 -2.91 -13.17 13.65
N LEU A 110 -1.80 -12.44 13.64
CA LEU A 110 -0.98 -12.23 12.45
C LEU A 110 0.18 -13.23 12.51
N GLY A 111 0.21 -14.19 11.59
CA GLY A 111 1.30 -15.14 11.45
C GLY A 111 1.70 -15.30 10.00
N VAL A 112 2.96 -15.68 9.78
CA VAL A 112 3.53 -15.90 8.42
C VAL A 112 3.15 -17.25 7.86
N ASP A 113 2.89 -18.21 8.75
CA ASP A 113 2.66 -19.61 8.39
C ASP A 113 1.25 -19.78 7.82
N ASP A 114 1.14 -20.61 6.78
CA ASP A 114 -0.11 -21.02 6.14
C ASP A 114 -1.07 -21.69 7.13
N THR A 115 -0.55 -22.22 8.24
CA THR A 115 -1.35 -22.79 9.35
C THR A 115 -2.02 -21.74 10.24
N THR A 116 -1.56 -20.48 10.21
CA THR A 116 -2.18 -19.42 11.01
C THR A 116 -3.53 -19.03 10.41
N GLU A 117 -4.57 -18.95 11.23
CA GLU A 117 -5.87 -18.48 10.78
C GLU A 117 -5.75 -17.03 10.29
N TRP A 118 -6.27 -16.76 9.08
CA TRP A 118 -6.23 -15.40 8.53
C TRP A 118 -7.10 -14.50 9.40
N PRO A 119 -6.60 -13.34 9.86
CA PRO A 119 -7.32 -12.46 10.76
C PRO A 119 -8.57 -11.83 10.12
N GLY A 120 -8.83 -12.07 8.82
CA GLY A 120 -9.94 -11.49 8.09
C GLY A 120 -9.65 -10.03 7.73
N ARG A 121 -10.68 -9.17 7.81
CA ARG A 121 -10.56 -7.76 7.47
C ARG A 121 -10.03 -6.97 8.67
N PHE A 122 -8.80 -6.47 8.55
CA PHE A 122 -8.19 -5.57 9.52
C PHE A 122 -7.50 -4.40 8.81
N THR A 123 -7.26 -3.34 9.58
CA THR A 123 -6.64 -2.11 9.11
C THR A 123 -5.45 -1.81 10.01
N VAL A 124 -4.28 -1.62 9.40
CA VAL A 124 -3.11 -1.08 10.08
C VAL A 124 -3.02 0.40 9.74
N ARG A 125 -2.98 1.24 10.79
CA ARG A 125 -2.74 2.67 10.71
C ARG A 125 -1.35 2.95 11.25
N ALA A 126 -0.48 3.48 10.40
CA ALA A 126 0.81 4.01 10.80
C ALA A 126 0.73 5.54 10.83
N LEU A 127 0.89 6.12 12.02
CA LEU A 127 0.84 7.56 12.24
C LEU A 127 2.27 8.09 12.31
N TYR A 128 2.58 9.09 11.49
CA TYR A 128 3.87 9.77 11.47
C TYR A 128 3.78 11.13 12.18
N ARG A 129 4.92 11.67 12.62
CA ARG A 129 5.02 12.95 13.38
C ARG A 129 4.34 14.15 12.72
N ASP A 130 4.24 14.15 11.41
CA ASP A 130 3.56 15.20 10.64
C ASP A 130 2.04 15.01 10.52
N GLY A 131 1.49 14.02 11.22
CA GLY A 131 0.06 13.70 11.21
C GLY A 131 -0.37 12.86 10.01
N LEU A 132 0.55 12.35 9.18
CA LEU A 132 0.18 11.40 8.14
C LEU A 132 -0.34 10.11 8.76
N GLU A 133 -1.50 9.67 8.26
CA GLU A 133 -2.01 8.32 8.47
C GLU A 133 -1.79 7.48 7.21
N LEU A 134 -0.89 6.50 7.30
CA LEU A 134 -0.83 5.43 6.32
C LEU A 134 -1.83 4.35 6.73
N ILE A 135 -2.89 4.22 5.95
CA ILE A 135 -3.85 3.12 6.06
C ILE A 135 -3.36 2.02 5.13
N ILE A 136 -2.95 0.89 5.70
CA ILE A 136 -2.72 -0.35 4.95
C ILE A 136 -3.99 -1.17 5.13
N PRO A 137 -4.94 -1.12 4.18
CA PRO A 137 -6.11 -1.98 4.29
C PRO A 137 -5.69 -3.36 3.81
N MET A 138 -5.66 -4.29 4.75
CA MET A 138 -5.25 -5.65 4.48
C MET A 138 -6.50 -6.42 4.05
N SER A 139 -6.43 -6.97 2.84
CA SER A 139 -7.58 -7.49 2.11
C SER A 139 -8.21 -8.69 2.80
N GLU A 140 -9.47 -8.97 2.46
CA GLU A 140 -10.12 -10.25 2.76
C GLU A 140 -9.43 -11.45 2.08
N ALA A 141 -8.58 -11.20 1.06
CA ALA A 141 -7.88 -12.25 0.33
C ALA A 141 -6.76 -12.88 1.17
N ASN A 142 -6.93 -14.17 1.45
CA ASN A 142 -5.98 -15.02 2.15
C ASN A 142 -5.12 -15.80 1.12
N THR A 143 -4.05 -15.19 0.61
CA THR A 143 -3.07 -15.84 -0.28
C THR A 143 -1.67 -15.81 0.33
N ALA A 144 -0.80 -16.75 -0.05
CA ALA A 144 0.58 -16.81 0.45
C ALA A 144 1.37 -15.51 0.19
N HIS A 145 1.22 -14.93 -1.02
CA HIS A 145 1.84 -13.65 -1.35
C HIS A 145 1.35 -12.52 -0.43
N LYS A 146 0.03 -12.43 -0.19
CA LYS A 146 -0.53 -11.41 0.70
C LYS A 146 -0.07 -11.59 2.14
N ARG A 147 -0.07 -12.83 2.66
CA ARG A 147 0.48 -13.14 4.00
C ARG A 147 1.92 -12.67 4.15
N SER A 148 2.77 -12.97 3.17
CA SER A 148 4.17 -12.55 3.16
C SER A 148 4.31 -11.04 3.10
N SER A 149 3.60 -10.36 2.20
CA SER A 149 3.59 -8.89 2.06
C SER A 149 3.18 -8.21 3.37
N VAL A 150 2.06 -8.66 3.96
CA VAL A 150 1.55 -8.16 5.25
C VAL A 150 2.57 -8.31 6.37
N TRP A 151 3.18 -9.49 6.49
CA TRP A 151 4.16 -9.76 7.53
C TRP A 151 5.40 -8.88 7.39
N THR A 152 5.92 -8.74 6.17
CA THR A 152 7.06 -7.88 5.86
C THR A 152 6.78 -6.43 6.22
N ILE A 153 5.63 -5.89 5.80
CA ILE A 153 5.22 -4.51 6.11
C ILE A 153 5.12 -4.33 7.64
N PHE A 154 4.49 -5.27 8.33
CA PHE A 154 4.26 -5.16 9.77
C PHE A 154 5.56 -5.19 10.57
N ASN A 155 6.48 -6.10 10.24
CA ASN A 155 7.79 -6.15 10.91
C ASN A 155 8.62 -4.91 10.65
N ALA A 156 8.65 -4.43 9.41
CA ALA A 156 9.37 -3.21 9.06
C ALA A 156 8.85 -1.98 9.82
N LEU A 157 7.53 -1.86 9.99
CA LEU A 157 6.93 -0.82 10.82
C LEU A 157 7.26 -0.97 12.30
N ARG A 158 7.33 -2.21 12.82
CA ARG A 158 7.75 -2.47 14.21
C ARG A 158 9.21 -2.10 14.44
N GLU A 159 10.07 -2.41 13.48
CA GLU A 159 11.49 -2.02 13.51
C GLU A 159 11.64 -0.50 13.48
N ASP A 160 10.90 0.19 12.60
CA ASP A 160 10.89 1.66 12.53
C ASP A 160 10.47 2.30 13.87
N LEU A 161 9.49 1.69 14.57
CA LEU A 161 9.03 2.16 15.87
C LEU A 161 10.06 1.89 16.99
N ALA A 162 10.76 0.77 16.93
CA ALA A 162 11.77 0.36 17.92
C ALA A 162 13.10 1.09 17.76
N ALA A 163 13.42 1.60 16.57
CA ALA A 163 14.65 2.33 16.25
C ALA A 163 14.62 3.82 16.70
N ARG A 164 13.61 4.23 17.45
CA ARG A 164 13.50 5.56 18.09
C ARG A 164 14.38 5.68 19.31
#